data_AF-A0A5C5X6B2-F1
#
_entry.id   AF-A0A5C5X6B2-F1
#
_cell.length_a   1.000
_cell.length_b   1.000
_cell.length_c   1.000
_cell.angle_alpha   90.00
_cell.angle_beta   90.00
_cell.angle_gamma   90.00
#
_symmetry.space_group_name_H-M   'P 1'
#
loop_
_entity.id
_entity.type
_entity.pdbx_description
1 polymer ?
#
loop_
_entity_poly.entity_id
_entity_poly.type
_entity_poly.pdbx_seq_one_letter_code
_entity_poly.pdbx_strand_id
1 'polypeptide(L)'
;MATDSCTTGACEVDEQHASAHTATKLKAAIVVLSDPKSGSQEEALGRVFNALAAAYDFKHRRDDVSVLFQGAGTRWIGELSKKDHPAHELYREVEDTIAGVSCGCADVFGGSEEAKASGFDLITDNPVPGTSGLPSLAALVGEGRNILIF
;
A
#
# COMPACT_ATOMS: atom_id res chain seq x y z
N MET A 1 -46.82 -7.45 -44.91
CA MET A 1 -45.58 -7.14 -44.16
C MET A 1 -44.94 -8.47 -43.85
N ALA A 2 -43.78 -8.72 -44.46
CA ALA A 2 -43.04 -9.98 -44.34
C ALA A 2 -42.07 -9.93 -43.16
N THR A 3 -41.86 -11.09 -42.54
CA THR A 3 -40.66 -11.59 -41.82
C THR A 3 -41.10 -12.97 -41.30
N ASP A 4 -40.95 -14.07 -42.02
CA ASP A 4 -39.71 -14.83 -42.32
C ASP A 4 -38.98 -15.20 -41.02
N SER A 5 -39.21 -16.41 -40.48
CA SER A 5 -38.35 -17.62 -40.59
C SER A 5 -36.93 -17.37 -40.05
N CYS A 6 -36.21 -18.28 -39.38
CA CYS A 6 -36.18 -19.72 -39.38
C CYS A 6 -35.21 -20.12 -38.24
N THR A 7 -35.55 -21.18 -37.49
CA THR A 7 -34.67 -22.29 -37.13
C THR A 7 -33.49 -22.12 -36.15
N THR A 8 -33.58 -22.96 -35.12
CA THR A 8 -32.58 -23.57 -34.22
C THR A 8 -31.10 -23.48 -34.62
N GLY A 9 -30.29 -23.07 -33.64
CA GLY A 9 -28.87 -23.36 -33.54
C GLY A 9 -28.43 -23.30 -32.08
N ALA A 10 -28.09 -24.45 -31.50
CA ALA A 10 -27.35 -24.51 -30.25
C ALA A 10 -25.96 -23.93 -30.50
N CYS A 11 -25.50 -23.05 -29.61
CA CYS A 11 -24.08 -22.77 -29.43
C CYS A 11 -23.76 -23.07 -27.97
N GLU A 12 -23.27 -24.29 -27.75
CA GLU A 12 -22.36 -24.59 -26.65
C GLU A 12 -21.28 -23.51 -26.64
N VAL A 13 -21.17 -22.77 -25.55
CA VAL A 13 -19.97 -21.97 -25.30
C VAL A 13 -19.00 -22.87 -24.54
N ASP A 14 -18.01 -23.33 -25.31
CA ASP A 14 -16.86 -24.12 -24.92
C ASP A 14 -16.31 -23.78 -23.53
N GLU A 15 -16.33 -24.79 -22.65
CA GLU A 15 -15.38 -24.95 -21.54
C GLU A 15 -13.97 -25.18 -22.11
N GLN A 16 -13.31 -24.11 -22.57
CA GLN A 16 -11.86 -24.13 -22.82
C GLN A 16 -11.33 -22.71 -23.01
N HIS A 17 -10.73 -22.17 -21.94
CA HIS A 17 -9.45 -21.44 -21.94
C HIS A 17 -9.27 -20.72 -20.59
N ALA A 18 -9.03 -21.48 -19.53
CA ALA A 18 -8.19 -20.99 -18.44
C ALA A 18 -6.85 -21.73 -18.57
N SER A 19 -6.06 -21.32 -19.55
CA SER A 19 -4.62 -21.62 -19.51
C SER A 19 -4.12 -21.05 -18.20
N ALA A 20 -3.68 -21.92 -17.30
CA ALA A 20 -2.97 -21.55 -16.10
C ALA A 20 -1.64 -20.90 -16.53
N HIS A 21 -1.69 -19.62 -16.91
CA HIS A 21 -0.59 -18.75 -16.59
C HIS A 21 -0.47 -18.84 -15.08
N THR A 22 0.60 -19.45 -14.59
CA THR A 22 1.10 -19.19 -13.26
C THR A 22 1.32 -17.69 -13.21
N ALA A 23 0.31 -16.95 -12.74
CA ALA A 23 0.39 -15.50 -12.66
C ALA A 23 1.62 -15.21 -11.79
N THR A 24 2.60 -14.52 -12.36
CA THR A 24 3.77 -14.09 -11.63
C THR A 24 3.29 -13.24 -10.47
N LYS A 25 3.62 -13.68 -9.25
CA LYS A 25 3.31 -12.96 -8.01
C LYS A 25 3.79 -11.52 -8.14
N LEU A 26 2.89 -10.56 -8.03
CA LEU A 26 3.24 -9.14 -8.14
C LEU A 26 4.05 -8.73 -6.91
N LYS A 27 4.95 -7.76 -7.09
CA LYS A 27 5.73 -7.18 -6.00
C LYS A 27 5.54 -5.67 -6.01
N ALA A 28 5.15 -5.11 -4.86
CA ALA A 28 4.94 -3.67 -4.70
C ALA A 28 5.56 -3.16 -3.40
N ALA A 29 5.99 -1.90 -3.41
CA ALA A 29 6.22 -1.10 -2.22
C ALA A 29 5.35 0.14 -2.29
N ILE A 30 4.50 0.32 -1.30
CA ILE A 30 3.60 1.45 -1.15
C ILE A 30 4.28 2.47 -0.24
N VAL A 31 4.45 3.70 -0.72
CA VAL A 31 5.04 4.81 0.03
C VAL A 31 3.94 5.81 0.37
N VAL A 32 3.72 6.04 1.66
CA VAL A 32 2.78 7.04 2.16
C VAL A 32 3.56 8.31 2.52
N LEU A 33 3.23 9.41 1.84
CA LEU A 33 3.83 10.73 2.08
C LEU A 33 2.86 11.76 2.67
N SER A 34 1.55 11.50 2.60
CA SER A 34 0.52 12.46 3.04
C SER A 34 0.65 12.83 4.52
N ASP A 35 0.37 14.09 4.86
CA ASP A 35 0.49 14.59 6.23
C ASP A 35 -0.89 14.60 6.94
N PRO A 36 -1.10 13.84 8.02
CA PRO A 36 -2.34 13.92 8.79
C PRO A 36 -2.56 15.30 9.43
N LYS A 37 -1.51 16.13 9.55
CA LYS A 37 -1.57 17.49 10.08
C LYS A 37 -1.63 18.57 9.00
N SER A 38 -1.86 18.19 7.73
CA SER A 38 -2.03 19.17 6.66
C SER A 38 -3.30 20.01 6.87
N GLY A 39 -3.36 21.17 6.21
CA GLY A 39 -4.57 22.01 6.18
C GLY A 39 -5.75 21.39 5.42
N SER A 40 -5.56 20.24 4.74
CA SER A 40 -6.58 19.52 3.97
C SER A 40 -6.70 18.08 4.46
N GLN A 41 -7.32 17.90 5.63
CA GLN A 41 -7.41 16.59 6.29
C GLN A 41 -8.13 15.54 5.45
N GLU A 42 -9.16 15.92 4.69
CA GLU A 42 -9.88 14.99 3.80
C GLU A 42 -8.97 14.43 2.70
N GLU A 43 -8.13 15.28 2.11
CA GLU A 43 -7.21 14.90 1.04
C GLU A 43 -6.10 13.98 1.56
N ALA A 44 -5.52 14.33 2.71
CA ALA A 44 -4.50 13.52 3.37
C ALA A 44 -5.04 12.15 3.81
N LEU A 45 -6.26 12.12 4.37
CA LEU A 45 -6.97 10.91 4.72
C LEU A 45 -7.26 10.05 3.49
N GLY A 46 -7.73 10.66 2.40
CA GLY A 46 -7.99 9.99 1.13
C GLY A 46 -6.75 9.29 0.59
N ARG A 47 -5.58 9.93 0.65
CA ARG A 47 -4.30 9.33 0.22
C ARG A 47 -3.92 8.12 1.05
N VAL A 48 -3.89 8.23 2.38
CA VAL A 48 -3.50 7.11 3.24
C VAL A 48 -4.54 5.98 3.16
N PHE A 49 -5.83 6.30 3.06
CA PHE A 49 -6.89 5.33 2.89
C PHE A 49 -6.69 4.50 1.61
N ASN A 50 -6.40 5.16 0.48
CA ASN A 50 -6.15 4.45 -0.78
C ASN A 50 -4.84 3.66 -0.75
N ALA A 51 -3.81 4.13 -0.02
CA ALA A 51 -2.58 3.37 0.19
C ALA A 51 -2.85 2.06 0.96
N LEU A 52 -3.62 2.13 2.06
CA LEU A 52 -3.99 0.95 2.84
C LEU A 52 -4.93 0.02 2.06
N ALA A 53 -5.86 0.57 1.27
CA ALA A 53 -6.74 -0.21 0.41
C ALA A 53 -5.96 -0.94 -0.69
N ALA A 54 -4.93 -0.31 -1.26
CA ALA A 54 -4.03 -0.98 -2.18
C ALA A 54 -3.27 -2.12 -1.47
N ALA A 55 -2.70 -1.88 -0.28
CA ALA A 55 -2.04 -2.91 0.50
C ALA A 55 -2.97 -4.11 0.79
N TYR A 56 -4.23 -3.82 1.13
CA TYR A 56 -5.27 -4.82 1.36
C TYR A 56 -5.48 -5.69 0.11
N ASP A 57 -5.62 -5.09 -1.07
CA ASP A 57 -5.81 -5.83 -2.32
C ASP A 57 -4.63 -6.74 -2.65
N PHE A 58 -3.39 -6.21 -2.63
CA PHE A 58 -2.18 -7.01 -2.84
C PHE A 58 -2.08 -8.17 -1.83
N LYS A 59 -2.33 -7.91 -0.54
CA LYS A 59 -2.33 -8.94 0.52
C LYS A 59 -3.34 -10.05 0.22
N HIS A 60 -4.59 -9.70 -0.11
CA HIS A 60 -5.66 -10.68 -0.33
C HIS A 60 -5.50 -11.48 -1.62
N ARG A 61 -4.83 -10.90 -2.62
CA ARG A 61 -4.37 -11.61 -3.83
C ARG A 61 -3.16 -12.51 -3.59
N ARG A 62 -2.58 -12.47 -2.38
CA ARG A 62 -1.33 -13.15 -1.99
C ARG A 62 -0.12 -12.69 -2.81
N ASP A 63 -0.16 -11.46 -3.32
CA ASP A 63 0.97 -10.76 -3.91
C ASP A 63 1.93 -10.25 -2.80
N ASP A 64 3.15 -9.87 -3.16
CA ASP A 64 4.15 -9.33 -2.22
C ASP A 64 3.97 -7.82 -2.13
N VAL A 65 3.65 -7.30 -0.95
CA VAL A 65 3.48 -5.87 -0.71
C VAL A 65 4.12 -5.47 0.60
N SER A 66 4.77 -4.31 0.59
CA SER A 66 5.30 -3.64 1.76
C SER A 66 4.82 -2.20 1.81
N VAL A 67 4.38 -1.72 2.97
CA VAL A 67 4.02 -0.31 3.18
C VAL A 67 5.13 0.41 3.95
N LEU A 68 5.52 1.58 3.47
CA LEU A 68 6.55 2.44 4.04
C LEU A 68 5.96 3.82 4.32
N PHE A 69 6.16 4.31 5.55
CA PHE A 69 5.79 5.68 5.90
C PHE A 69 7.03 6.58 5.80
N GLN A 70 6.96 7.57 4.90
CA GLN A 70 8.03 8.52 4.64
C GLN A 70 7.51 9.96 4.69
N GLY A 71 8.42 10.94 4.71
CA GLY A 71 8.05 12.36 4.81
C GLY A 71 7.18 12.63 6.04
N ALA A 72 6.11 13.42 5.86
CA ALA A 72 5.14 13.68 6.92
C ALA A 72 4.21 12.49 7.19
N GLY A 73 4.15 11.50 6.29
CA GLY A 73 3.38 10.28 6.46
C GLY A 73 3.84 9.43 7.64
N THR A 74 5.06 9.63 8.13
CA THR A 74 5.59 9.05 9.39
C THR A 74 4.67 9.23 10.60
N ARG A 75 3.84 10.29 10.61
CA ARG A 75 2.87 10.57 11.68
C ARG A 75 1.63 9.68 11.65
N TRP A 76 1.33 9.03 10.52
CA TRP A 76 0.09 8.25 10.38
C TRP A 76 0.02 7.05 11.31
N ILE A 77 1.16 6.45 11.70
CA ILE A 77 1.14 5.31 12.64
C ILE A 77 0.40 5.68 13.94
N GLY A 78 0.69 6.86 14.49
CA GLY A 78 0.03 7.34 15.71
C GLY A 78 -1.47 7.60 15.53
N GLU A 79 -1.87 8.13 14.37
CA GLU A 79 -3.27 8.43 14.07
C GLU A 79 -4.10 7.18 13.78
N LEU A 80 -3.58 6.29 12.91
CA LEU A 80 -4.23 5.05 12.50
C LEU A 80 -4.34 4.03 13.63
N SER A 81 -3.45 4.11 14.64
CA SER A 81 -3.51 3.24 15.82
C SER A 81 -4.67 3.59 16.77
N LYS A 82 -5.31 4.77 16.62
CA LYS A 82 -6.45 5.16 17.46
C LYS A 82 -7.71 4.41 17.03
N LYS A 83 -8.39 3.77 17.98
CA LYS A 83 -9.58 2.94 17.72
C LYS A 83 -10.76 3.69 17.11
N ASP A 84 -10.84 4.99 17.34
CA ASP A 84 -11.88 5.88 16.82
C ASP A 84 -11.51 6.50 15.46
N HIS A 85 -10.31 6.23 14.93
CA HIS A 85 -9.92 6.69 13.60
C HIS A 85 -10.69 5.92 12.52
N PRO A 86 -11.26 6.59 11.50
CA PRO A 86 -12.10 5.94 10.49
C PRO A 86 -11.38 4.85 9.67
N ALA A 87 -10.06 4.97 9.52
CA ALA A 87 -9.23 3.98 8.84
C ALA A 87 -8.60 2.92 9.78
N HIS A 88 -8.94 2.91 11.07
CA HIS A 88 -8.32 2.01 12.06
C HIS A 88 -8.47 0.54 11.67
N GLU A 89 -9.69 0.07 11.38
CA GLU A 89 -9.93 -1.33 11.05
C GLU A 89 -9.15 -1.76 9.79
N LEU A 90 -9.12 -0.92 8.76
CA LEU A 90 -8.35 -1.20 7.54
C LEU A 90 -6.83 -1.22 7.83
N TYR A 91 -6.34 -0.29 8.65
CA TYR A 91 -4.95 -0.27 9.09
C TYR A 91 -4.57 -1.55 9.83
N ARG A 92 -5.41 -2.01 10.78
CA ARG A 92 -5.20 -3.27 11.51
C ARG A 92 -5.16 -4.48 10.58
N GLU A 93 -6.00 -4.48 9.54
CA GLU A 93 -6.07 -5.57 8.56
C GLU A 93 -4.81 -5.68 7.69
N VAL A 94 -4.07 -4.60 7.49
CA VAL A 94 -2.84 -4.60 6.65
C VAL A 94 -1.56 -4.36 7.45
N GLU A 95 -1.65 -4.36 8.78
CA GLU A 95 -0.55 -3.99 9.68
C GLU A 95 0.70 -4.86 9.46
N ASP A 96 0.49 -6.15 9.16
CA ASP A 96 1.53 -7.14 8.86
C ASP A 96 2.29 -6.88 7.54
N THR A 97 1.77 -5.98 6.68
CA THR A 97 2.44 -5.56 5.45
C THR A 97 3.30 -4.31 5.66
N ILE A 98 3.25 -3.66 6.82
CA ILE A 98 4.01 -2.45 7.09
C ILE A 98 5.46 -2.82 7.38
N ALA A 99 6.36 -2.38 6.50
CA ALA A 99 7.79 -2.61 6.65
C ALA A 99 8.43 -1.66 7.68
N GLY A 100 7.83 -0.48 7.90
CA GLY A 100 8.25 0.45 8.95
C GLY A 100 8.20 1.91 8.54
N VAL A 101 8.89 2.73 9.33
CA VAL A 101 8.87 4.19 9.23
C VAL A 101 10.28 4.70 8.92
N SER A 102 10.40 5.64 7.99
CA SER A 102 11.69 6.27 7.68
C SER A 102 12.27 7.02 8.87
N CYS A 103 13.46 6.62 9.35
CA CYS A 103 14.10 7.21 10.52
C CYS A 103 14.38 8.71 10.34
N GLY A 104 15.07 9.06 9.24
CA GLY A 104 15.40 10.45 8.93
C GLY A 104 14.18 11.31 8.65
N CYS A 105 13.08 10.74 8.14
CA CYS A 105 11.84 11.49 8.03
C CYS A 105 11.17 11.67 9.39
N ALA A 106 11.18 10.66 10.25
CA ALA A 106 10.59 10.76 11.58
C ALA A 106 11.36 11.73 12.49
N ASP A 107 12.67 11.90 12.30
CA ASP A 107 13.46 12.95 12.97
C ASP A 107 13.00 14.37 12.60
N VAL A 108 12.60 14.58 11.33
CA VAL A 108 12.19 15.89 10.82
C VAL A 108 10.70 16.16 11.08
N PHE A 109 9.84 15.16 10.86
CA PHE A 109 8.40 15.32 10.89
C PHE A 109 7.76 14.78 12.19
N GLY A 110 8.40 13.88 12.93
CA GLY A 110 7.85 13.15 14.06
C GLY A 110 7.32 11.76 13.69
N GLY A 111 6.82 11.00 14.67
CA GLY A 111 6.28 9.64 14.47
C GLY A 111 7.19 8.51 14.97
N SER A 112 8.43 8.82 15.40
CA SER A 112 9.38 7.82 15.89
C SER A 112 8.87 7.07 17.13
N GLU A 113 8.27 7.77 18.08
CA GLU A 113 7.83 7.18 19.34
C GLU A 113 6.56 6.35 19.14
N GLU A 114 5.63 6.84 18.31
CA GLU A 114 4.43 6.11 17.93
C GLU A 114 4.76 4.86 17.12
N ALA A 115 5.72 4.93 16.19
CA ALA A 115 6.21 3.77 15.43
C ALA A 115 6.73 2.66 16.36
N LYS A 116 7.63 3.02 17.28
CA LYS A 116 8.19 2.08 18.26
C LYS A 116 7.11 1.53 19.20
N ALA A 117 6.20 2.37 19.67
CA ALA A 117 5.10 1.95 20.54
C ALA A 117 4.15 0.97 19.83
N SER A 118 3.98 1.10 18.52
CA SER A 118 3.24 0.17 17.66
C SER A 118 4.09 -1.03 17.19
N GLY A 119 5.33 -1.16 17.65
CA GLY A 119 6.20 -2.31 17.36
C GLY A 119 6.92 -2.27 16.01
N PHE A 120 6.97 -1.12 15.34
CA PHE A 120 7.70 -0.96 14.07
C PHE A 120 9.13 -0.49 14.26
N ASP A 121 9.98 -0.98 13.37
CA ASP A 121 11.35 -0.49 13.24
C ASP A 121 11.40 0.86 12.50
N LEU A 122 12.43 1.64 12.85
CA LEU A 122 12.82 2.81 12.08
C LEU A 122 13.86 2.40 11.02
N ILE A 123 13.54 2.67 9.75
CA ILE A 123 14.32 2.22 8.61
C ILE A 123 15.43 3.23 8.28
N THR A 124 16.65 2.70 8.13
CA THR A 124 17.89 3.49 7.92
C THR A 124 18.77 2.96 6.77
N ASP A 125 18.22 2.14 5.87
CA ASP A 125 18.97 1.36 4.87
C ASP A 125 19.59 2.21 3.73
N ASN A 126 19.17 3.47 3.56
CA ASN A 126 19.78 4.45 2.69
C ASN A 126 20.40 5.61 3.49
N PRO A 127 21.73 5.65 3.69
CA PRO A 127 22.41 6.68 4.48
C PRO A 127 22.52 8.01 3.70
N VAL A 128 21.42 8.75 3.60
CA VAL A 128 21.39 10.07 2.97
C VAL A 128 22.19 11.08 3.83
N PRO A 129 23.12 11.86 3.24
CA PRO A 129 23.93 12.81 4.00
C PRO A 129 23.11 13.78 4.86
N GLY A 130 23.49 13.94 6.12
CA GLY A 130 22.81 14.84 7.06
C GLY A 130 21.51 14.28 7.66
N THR A 131 21.24 12.98 7.50
CA THR A 131 20.07 12.30 8.08
C THR A 131 20.49 11.06 8.87
N SER A 132 19.59 10.52 9.67
CA SER A 132 19.74 9.21 10.34
C SER A 132 19.49 8.01 9.42
N GLY A 133 19.22 8.25 8.13
CA GLY A 133 18.93 7.22 7.12
C GLY A 133 17.45 7.18 6.73
N LEU A 134 17.18 6.84 5.47
CA LEU A 134 15.84 6.71 4.90
C LEU A 134 15.67 5.32 4.27
N PRO A 135 14.44 4.89 3.91
CA PRO A 135 14.19 3.74 3.05
C PRO A 135 14.89 3.84 1.69
N SER A 136 15.53 2.77 1.24
CA SER A 136 16.18 2.65 -0.06
C SER A 136 15.18 2.23 -1.14
N LEU A 137 14.57 3.21 -1.81
CA LEU A 137 13.70 2.91 -2.95
C LEU A 137 14.44 2.21 -4.10
N ALA A 138 15.74 2.48 -4.26
CA ALA A 138 16.57 1.79 -5.25
C ALA A 138 16.73 0.30 -4.94
N ALA A 139 16.89 -0.07 -3.65
CA ALA A 139 16.93 -1.48 -3.25
C ALA A 139 15.60 -2.18 -3.55
N LEU A 140 14.47 -1.55 -3.21
CA LEU A 140 13.12 -2.08 -3.49
C LEU A 140 12.88 -2.29 -4.99
N VAL A 141 13.29 -1.33 -5.83
CA VAL A 141 13.25 -1.48 -7.29
C VAL A 141 14.15 -2.64 -7.74
N GLY A 142 15.35 -2.76 -7.16
CA GLY A 142 16.26 -3.88 -7.41
C GLY A 142 15.69 -5.26 -7.05
N GLU A 143 14.78 -5.32 -6.07
CA GLU A 143 14.01 -6.52 -5.71
C GLU A 143 12.85 -6.83 -6.69
N GLY A 144 12.66 -5.99 -7.71
CA GLY A 144 11.57 -6.08 -8.67
C GLY A 144 10.24 -5.51 -8.18
N ARG A 145 10.24 -4.68 -7.12
CA ARG A 145 9.01 -4.04 -6.61
C ARG A 145 8.63 -2.85 -7.47
N ASN A 146 7.35 -2.74 -7.78
CA ASN A 146 6.76 -1.50 -8.27
C ASN A 146 6.59 -0.52 -7.10
N ILE A 147 7.01 0.73 -7.28
CA ILE A 147 6.83 1.76 -6.25
C ILE A 147 5.53 2.51 -6.52
N LEU A 148 4.60 2.46 -5.56
CA LEU A 148 3.33 3.16 -5.60
C LEU A 148 3.35 4.26 -4.54
N ILE A 149 3.13 5.51 -4.93
CA ILE A 149 3.25 6.65 -4.02
C ILE A 149 1.87 7.27 -3.80
N PHE A 150 1.53 7.48 -2.53
CA PHE A 150 0.27 8.07 -2.09
C PHE A 150 0.48 9.32 -1.24
#